data_AF-K8ZRE8-F1
#
_entry.id   AF-K8ZRE8-F1
#
_cell.length_a   1.000
_cell.length_b   1.000
_cell.length_c   1.000
_cell.angle_alpha   90.00
_cell.angle_beta   90.00
_cell.angle_gamma   90.00
#
_symmetry.space_group_name_H-M   'P 1'
#
loop_
_entity.id
_entity.type
_entity.pdbx_description
1 polymer ?
#
loop_
_entity_poly.entity_id
_entity_poly.type
_entity_poly.pdbx_seq_one_letter_code
_entity_poly.pdbx_strand_id
1 'polypeptide(L)'
;TITGVLKNVPADAANTVVTVLINGQTYTATVDSTAGTWTVSVPGSGLAADADQTIDAKVTFTDAAGNSSTVNDTQTYTVDTVAPNAPVLDPINATDPVTGTAEAGSTVTV
;
A
#
# COMPACT_ATOMS: atom_id res chain seq x y z
N THR A 1 -1.20 -0.77 5.63
CA THR A 1 -2.46 -0.13 6.08
C THR A 1 -3.08 0.55 4.91
N ILE A 2 -4.39 0.39 4.73
CA ILE A 2 -5.16 1.10 3.70
C ILE A 2 -5.88 2.25 4.39
N THR A 3 -5.97 3.38 3.70
CA THR A 3 -6.63 4.58 4.19
C THR A 3 -7.63 5.09 3.16
N GLY A 4 -8.60 5.86 3.62
CA GLY A 4 -9.52 6.55 2.73
C GLY A 4 -10.16 7.76 3.38
N VAL A 5 -10.86 8.53 2.56
CA VAL A 5 -11.58 9.73 2.95
C VAL A 5 -13.08 9.53 2.72
N LEU A 6 -13.88 9.98 3.66
CA LEU A 6 -15.33 10.05 3.54
C LEU A 6 -15.70 11.43 3.03
N LYS A 7 -16.40 11.49 1.90
CA LYS A 7 -16.93 12.74 1.35
C LYS A 7 -18.45 12.73 1.48
N ASN A 8 -19.02 13.92 1.67
CA ASN A 8 -20.47 14.12 1.75
C ASN A 8 -21.14 13.22 2.82
N VAL A 9 -20.49 13.06 3.98
CA VAL A 9 -21.07 12.31 5.11
C VAL A 9 -22.42 12.95 5.49
N PRO A 10 -23.52 12.18 5.57
CA PRO A 10 -24.81 12.71 5.99
C PRO A 10 -24.69 13.38 7.37
N ALA A 11 -25.24 14.59 7.50
CA ALA A 11 -25.10 15.39 8.72
C ALA A 11 -25.79 14.75 9.95
N ASP A 12 -26.75 13.86 9.71
CA ASP A 12 -27.53 13.11 10.68
C ASP A 12 -26.95 11.70 10.95
N ALA A 13 -25.83 11.32 10.33
CA ALA A 13 -25.17 10.04 10.58
C ALA A 13 -24.67 9.96 12.03
N ALA A 14 -25.33 9.15 12.85
CA ALA A 14 -24.96 8.89 14.23
C ALA A 14 -23.88 7.80 14.35
N ASN A 15 -23.86 6.87 13.39
CA ASN A 15 -22.88 5.80 13.31
C ASN A 15 -22.40 5.61 11.87
N THR A 16 -21.10 5.40 11.68
CA THR A 16 -20.49 5.12 10.38
C THR A 16 -19.63 3.87 10.48
N VAL A 17 -19.89 2.90 9.61
CA VAL A 17 -19.12 1.66 9.53
C VAL A 17 -18.51 1.56 8.14
N VAL A 18 -17.20 1.33 8.08
CA VAL A 18 -16.48 1.05 6.85
C VAL A 18 -15.96 -0.39 6.91
N THR A 19 -16.29 -1.17 5.89
CA THR A 19 -15.77 -2.54 5.71
C THR A 19 -15.02 -2.62 4.39
N VAL A 20 -13.89 -3.32 4.39
CA VAL A 20 -13.05 -3.53 3.22
C VAL A 20 -12.94 -5.03 2.95
N LEU A 21 -13.20 -5.46 1.72
CA LEU A 21 -13.04 -6.84 1.27
C LEU A 21 -11.78 -6.95 0.42
N ILE A 22 -10.89 -7.86 0.79
CA ILE A 22 -9.65 -8.17 0.07
C ILE A 22 -9.42 -9.68 0.17
N ASN A 23 -9.14 -10.34 -0.95
CA ASN A 23 -8.95 -11.79 -1.01
C ASN A 23 -10.11 -12.57 -0.36
N GLY A 24 -11.34 -12.11 -0.59
CA GLY A 24 -12.55 -12.69 0.01
C GLY A 24 -12.69 -12.49 1.54
N GLN A 25 -11.76 -11.80 2.18
CA GLN A 25 -11.76 -11.55 3.63
C GLN A 25 -12.24 -10.12 3.94
N THR A 26 -13.19 -10.01 4.87
CA THR A 26 -13.73 -8.72 5.31
C THR A 26 -12.96 -8.17 6.50
N TYR A 27 -12.54 -6.90 6.39
CA TYR A 27 -11.85 -6.14 7.43
C TYR A 27 -12.67 -4.92 7.80
N THR A 28 -12.98 -4.75 9.09
CA THR A 28 -13.65 -3.54 9.58
C THR A 28 -12.62 -2.46 9.84
N ALA A 29 -12.82 -1.28 9.25
CA ALA A 29 -11.93 -0.15 9.43
C ALA A 29 -12.26 0.66 10.68
N THR A 30 -11.27 1.37 11.20
CA THR A 30 -11.46 2.42 12.21
C THR A 30 -11.82 3.72 11.50
N VAL A 31 -12.96 4.32 11.86
CA VAL A 31 -13.46 5.57 11.29
C VAL A 31 -13.20 6.73 12.25
N ASP A 32 -12.58 7.78 11.73
CA ASP A 32 -12.55 9.10 12.37
C ASP A 32 -13.59 9.99 11.67
N SER A 33 -14.77 10.08 12.28
CA SER A 33 -15.90 10.85 11.75
C SER A 33 -15.65 12.36 11.78
N THR A 34 -14.78 12.85 12.67
CA THR A 34 -14.45 14.27 12.78
C THR A 34 -13.50 14.70 11.67
N ALA A 35 -12.48 13.89 11.40
CA ALA A 35 -11.57 14.12 10.28
C ALA A 35 -12.15 13.67 8.93
N GLY A 36 -13.21 12.86 8.93
CA GLY A 36 -13.78 12.26 7.72
C GLY A 36 -12.82 11.26 7.08
N THR A 37 -12.08 10.49 7.88
CA THR A 37 -11.09 9.53 7.38
C THR A 37 -11.31 8.16 7.98
N TRP A 38 -10.78 7.13 7.33
CA TRP A 38 -10.79 5.77 7.88
C TRP A 38 -9.48 5.05 7.57
N THR A 39 -9.15 4.07 8.42
CA THR A 39 -7.94 3.28 8.29
C THR A 39 -8.22 1.80 8.59
N VAL A 40 -7.57 0.90 7.87
CA VAL A 40 -7.67 -0.54 8.10
C VAL A 40 -6.31 -1.22 7.94
N SER A 41 -6.00 -2.09 8.89
CA SER A 41 -4.79 -2.91 8.86
C SER A 41 -5.08 -4.24 8.19
N VAL A 42 -4.41 -4.47 7.05
CA VAL A 42 -4.54 -5.69 6.25
C VAL A 42 -3.15 -6.30 6.11
N PRO A 43 -2.98 -7.62 6.38
CA PRO A 43 -1.71 -8.30 6.17
C PRO A 43 -1.28 -8.24 4.71
N GLY A 44 0.01 -8.00 4.45
CA GLY A 44 0.56 -7.99 3.09
C GLY A 44 0.38 -9.31 2.36
N SER A 45 0.36 -10.44 3.08
CA SER A 45 0.05 -11.76 2.51
C SER A 45 -1.38 -11.84 1.96
N GLY A 46 -2.33 -11.13 2.56
CA GLY A 46 -3.70 -11.03 2.06
C GLY A 46 -3.77 -10.29 0.74
N LEU A 47 -3.03 -9.18 0.62
CA LEU A 47 -2.91 -8.40 -0.62
C LEU A 47 -2.20 -9.18 -1.74
N ALA A 48 -1.15 -9.94 -1.40
CA ALA A 48 -0.43 -10.74 -2.38
C ALA A 48 -1.22 -11.96 -2.88
N ALA A 49 -2.13 -12.49 -2.07
CA ALA A 49 -2.97 -13.64 -2.40
C ALA A 49 -4.30 -13.25 -3.07
N ASP A 50 -4.61 -11.96 -3.16
CA ASP A 50 -5.82 -11.43 -3.75
C ASP A 50 -5.83 -11.60 -5.27
N ALA A 51 -6.76 -12.40 -5.78
CA ALA A 51 -6.73 -12.87 -7.17
C ALA A 51 -7.05 -11.77 -8.19
N ASP A 52 -7.94 -10.84 -7.86
CA ASP A 52 -8.35 -9.73 -8.73
C ASP A 52 -7.63 -8.41 -8.40
N GLN A 53 -6.76 -8.42 -7.37
CA GLN A 53 -5.99 -7.28 -6.89
C GLN A 53 -6.86 -6.02 -6.74
N THR A 54 -8.06 -6.20 -6.18
CA THR A 54 -9.06 -5.15 -6.01
C THR A 54 -9.45 -5.02 -4.56
N ILE A 55 -9.45 -3.78 -4.06
CA ILE A 55 -9.95 -3.42 -2.74
C ILE A 55 -11.41 -3.00 -2.92
N ASP A 56 -12.36 -3.77 -2.38
CA ASP A 56 -13.77 -3.35 -2.33
C ASP A 56 -14.08 -2.71 -0.97
N ALA A 57 -14.37 -1.42 -0.98
CA ALA A 57 -14.81 -0.69 0.19
C ALA A 57 -16.33 -0.54 0.20
N LYS A 58 -16.94 -0.75 1.37
CA LYS A 58 -18.35 -0.48 1.64
C LYS A 58 -18.44 0.39 2.87
N VAL A 59 -19.19 1.48 2.75
CA VAL A 59 -19.48 2.40 3.84
C VAL A 59 -20.98 2.37 4.11
N THR A 60 -21.36 2.24 5.38
CA THR A 60 -22.74 2.33 5.82
C THR A 60 -22.88 3.42 6.87
N PHE A 61 -23.74 4.39 6.60
CA PHE A 61 -24.12 5.46 7.52
C PHE A 61 -25.47 5.09 8.15
N THR A 62 -25.63 5.28 9.45
CA THR A 62 -26.89 5.04 10.16
C THR A 62 -27.22 6.23 11.05
N ASP A 63 -28.45 6.73 10.94
CA ASP A 63 -28.95 7.83 11.79
C ASP A 63 -29.38 7.32 13.18
N ALA A 64 -29.73 8.25 14.07
CA ALA A 64 -30.18 7.90 15.43
C ALA A 64 -31.55 7.19 15.48
N ALA A 65 -32.35 7.29 14.41
CA ALA A 65 -33.64 6.61 14.28
C ALA A 65 -33.49 5.18 13.71
N GLY A 66 -32.30 4.80 13.25
CA GLY A 66 -31.99 3.50 12.69
C GLY A 66 -32.13 3.41 11.16
N ASN A 67 -32.31 4.52 10.46
CA ASN A 67 -32.29 4.52 9.00
C ASN A 67 -30.84 4.45 8.50
N SER A 68 -30.59 3.65 7.46
CA SER A 68 -29.25 3.46 6.91
C SER A 68 -29.15 3.78 5.43
N SER A 69 -28.01 4.33 5.02
CA SER A 69 -27.59 4.46 3.62
C SER A 69 -26.22 3.80 3.42
N THR A 70 -25.94 3.35 2.19
CA THR A 70 -24.70 2.63 1.87
C THR A 70 -24.08 3.17 0.59
N VAL A 71 -22.75 3.25 0.59
CA VAL A 71 -21.92 3.60 -0.57
C VAL A 71 -20.87 2.52 -0.75
N ASN A 72 -20.57 2.18 -2.00
CA ASN A 72 -19.55 1.22 -2.38
C ASN A 72 -18.51 1.91 -3.27
N ASP A 73 -17.26 1.51 -3.14
CA ASP A 73 -16.16 1.97 -3.98
C ASP A 73 -15.14 0.84 -4.18
N THR A 74 -14.39 0.88 -5.27
CA THR A 74 -13.42 -0.15 -5.63
C THR A 74 -12.11 0.46 -6.09
N GLN A 75 -10.97 -0.07 -5.63
CA GLN A 75 -9.66 0.39 -6.03
C GLN A 75 -8.75 -0.78 -6.40
N THR A 76 -8.29 -0.81 -7.65
CA THR A 76 -7.29 -1.79 -8.11
C THR A 76 -5.89 -1.41 -7.64
N TYR A 77 -5.03 -2.40 -7.41
CA TYR A 77 -3.62 -2.21 -7.08
C TYR A 77 -2.75 -3.25 -7.79
N THR A 78 -1.43 -3.08 -7.71
CA THR A 78 -0.45 -4.07 -8.18
C THR A 78 0.45 -4.49 -7.04
N VAL A 79 0.98 -5.71 -7.15
CA VAL A 79 1.94 -6.26 -6.19
C VAL A 79 3.23 -6.58 -6.92
N ASP A 80 4.29 -5.85 -6.59
CA ASP A 80 5.65 -6.13 -7.07
C ASP A 80 6.45 -6.84 -5.99
N THR A 81 6.84 -8.09 -6.28
CA THR A 81 7.70 -8.92 -5.42
C THR A 81 9.01 -9.28 -6.10
N VAL A 82 9.27 -8.73 -7.30
CA VAL A 82 10.45 -9.06 -8.09
C VAL A 82 11.62 -8.21 -7.62
N ALA A 83 12.64 -8.86 -7.09
CA ALA A 83 13.88 -8.19 -6.73
C ALA A 83 14.63 -7.72 -8.01
N PRO A 84 15.34 -6.58 -7.96
CA PRO A 84 16.20 -6.17 -9.06
C PRO A 84 17.34 -7.18 -9.26
N ASN A 85 17.88 -7.23 -10.48
CA ASN A 85 19.06 -8.06 -10.76
C ASN A 85 20.25 -7.58 -9.93
N ALA A 86 21.08 -8.53 -9.50
CA ALA A 86 22.35 -8.21 -8.84
C ALA A 86 23.24 -7.41 -9.80
N PRO A 87 23.96 -6.37 -9.31
CA PRO A 87 24.95 -5.69 -10.13
C PRO A 87 26.03 -6.68 -10.56
N VAL A 88 26.44 -6.58 -11.81
CA VAL A 88 27.61 -7.30 -12.32
C VAL A 88 28.77 -6.32 -12.27
N LEU A 89 29.88 -6.74 -11.65
CA LEU A 89 31.17 -6.08 -11.83
C LEU A 89 31.88 -6.79 -12.97
N ASP A 90 32.45 -6.02 -13.90
CA ASP A 90 33.34 -6.60 -14.90
C ASP A 90 34.55 -7.20 -14.18
N PRO A 91 34.94 -8.45 -14.52
CA PRO A 91 36.09 -9.08 -13.90
C PRO A 91 37.34 -8.27 -14.25
N ILE A 92 38.13 -7.89 -13.24
CA ILE A 92 39.45 -7.30 -13.48
C ILE A 92 40.27 -8.32 -14.24
N ASN A 93 40.54 -8.03 -15.50
CA ASN A 93 41.26 -8.91 -16.40
C ASN A 93 42.33 -8.12 -17.14
N ALA A 94 43.33 -8.82 -17.69
CA ALA A 94 44.47 -8.18 -18.34
C ALA A 94 44.08 -7.33 -19.58
N THR A 95 42.87 -7.50 -20.09
CA THR A 95 42.35 -6.79 -21.28
C THR A 95 41.37 -5.66 -20.94
N ASP A 96 40.91 -5.54 -19.70
CA ASP A 96 40.02 -4.47 -19.21
C ASP A 96 40.37 -4.06 -17.76
N PRO A 97 41.52 -3.37 -17.57
CA PRO A 97 41.95 -2.94 -16.24
C PRO A 97 41.26 -1.65 -15.81
N VAL A 98 40.88 -1.58 -14.53
CA VAL A 98 40.46 -0.32 -13.91
C VAL A 98 41.70 0.58 -13.74
N THR A 99 41.78 1.70 -14.47
CA THR A 99 42.90 2.65 -14.38
C THR A 99 42.55 3.86 -13.53
N GLY A 100 43.54 4.35 -12.77
CA GLY A 100 43.44 5.60 -12.02
C GLY A 100 44.82 6.24 -11.83
N THR A 101 44.86 7.53 -11.52
CA THR A 101 46.10 8.24 -11.18
C THR A 101 46.23 8.32 -9.66
N ALA A 102 47.36 7.88 -9.13
CA ALA A 102 47.74 8.12 -7.74
C ALA A 102 48.74 9.27 -7.66
N GLU A 103 48.67 10.08 -6.60
CA GLU A 103 49.71 11.07 -6.33
C GLU A 103 51.07 10.41 -6.05
N ALA A 104 52.15 11.15 -6.31
CA ALA A 104 53.50 10.66 -6.08
C ALA A 104 53.71 10.30 -4.60
N GLY A 105 54.06 9.04 -4.34
CA GLY A 105 54.29 8.50 -2.99
C GLY A 105 53.15 7.64 -2.43
N SER A 106 52.01 7.54 -3.13
CA SER A 106 50.90 6.68 -2.71
C SER A 106 51.09 5.22 -3.12
N THR A 107 50.63 4.29 -2.28
CA THR A 107 50.62 2.85 -2.56
C THR A 107 49.24 2.44 -3.08
N VAL A 108 49.18 1.76 -4.23
CA VAL A 108 47.94 1.17 -4.77
C VAL A 108 48.04 -0.35 -4.66
N THR A 109 47.12 -0.97 -3.93
CA THR A 109 46.95 -2.43 -3.83
C THR A 109 45.77 -2.88 -4.68
N VAL A 110 45.98 -3.89 -5.53
CA VAL A 110 44.99 -4.51 -6.43
C VAL A 110 44.49 -5.82 -5.82
#